data_AF-A0A959WB01-F1
#
_entry.id   AF-A0A959WB01-F1
#
_cell.length_a   1.000
_cell.length_b   1.000
_cell.length_c   1.000
_cell.angle_alpha   90.00
_cell.angle_beta   90.00
_cell.angle_gamma   90.00
#
_symmetry.space_group_name_H-M   'P 1'
#
loop_
_entity.id
_entity.type
_entity.pdbx_description
1 polymer ?
#
loop_
_entity_poly.entity_id
_entity_poly.type
_entity_poly.pdbx_seq_one_letter_code
_entity_poly.pdbx_strand_id
1 'polypeptide(L)'
;MRGYPGRVDTELLEHYLGDRSRAAGPTPGDPTGRAGGAACGDLIEVSLRVEGGIVTGVSQSGSGCAAARAAAAAVAELADGAPLLNAARIDAAAISAELGGLSPVGAHAADLAAEALHRALGVAVLIAEEPLLEPPQDGERVLVAVSGGVDSAVAALLERRGGAEVVAMTLELWADPANDGEASCCSASAVRAARALAHAQGIPHLTVDLRDAFRAGVVEPFLEGYAAGVTPNPCVRCNGRVRIEPMTGIAERLGAAALATGHYARVVAEPGGPLLSAAADDAKDQTYMLAALPAEVLARMRFPLGDLTKPQVRELAAEAGLPVATKAESQDLCFLAGVGK
;
A
#
# COMPACT_ATOMS: atom_id res chain seq x y z
N MET A 1 9.70 -30.51 27.99
CA MET A 1 8.34 -29.93 27.98
C MET A 1 8.31 -28.84 26.93
N ARG A 2 7.88 -29.15 25.69
CA ARG A 2 7.74 -28.15 24.63
C ARG A 2 6.41 -27.44 24.86
N GLY A 3 6.44 -26.12 25.06
CA GLY A 3 5.23 -25.30 25.24
C GLY A 3 4.33 -25.37 24.02
N TYR A 4 3.02 -25.41 24.25
CA TYR A 4 2.00 -25.32 23.21
C TYR A 4 2.13 -23.96 22.49
N PRO A 5 2.27 -23.91 21.16
CA PRO A 5 2.06 -22.66 20.43
C PRO A 5 0.56 -22.33 20.49
N GLY A 6 0.20 -21.19 21.08
CA GLY A 6 -1.19 -20.72 21.12
C GLY A 6 -1.79 -20.43 22.51
N ARG A 7 -0.99 -20.23 23.56
CA ARG A 7 -1.52 -19.73 24.84
C ARG A 7 -1.65 -18.20 24.75
N VAL A 8 -2.89 -17.71 24.72
CA VAL A 8 -3.23 -16.29 24.87
C VAL A 8 -2.87 -15.86 26.30
N ASP A 9 -2.16 -14.75 26.42
CA ASP A 9 -1.96 -14.07 27.71
C ASP A 9 -3.21 -13.27 28.07
N THR A 10 -4.03 -13.82 28.96
CA THR A 10 -5.29 -13.18 29.36
C THR A 10 -5.08 -11.93 30.19
N GLU A 11 -3.99 -11.84 30.98
CA GLU A 11 -3.72 -10.67 31.80
C GLU A 11 -3.33 -9.47 30.92
N LEU A 12 -2.51 -9.72 29.90
CA LEU A 12 -2.10 -8.68 28.95
C LEU A 12 -3.28 -8.23 28.07
N LEU A 13 -4.15 -9.15 27.66
CA LEU A 13 -5.38 -8.79 26.95
C LEU A 13 -6.31 -7.94 27.82
N GLU A 14 -6.49 -8.28 29.09
CA GLU A 14 -7.29 -7.50 30.05
C GLU A 14 -6.70 -6.11 30.32
N HIS A 15 -5.37 -5.99 30.36
CA HIS A 15 -4.68 -4.71 30.43
C HIS A 15 -5.09 -3.78 29.28
N TYR A 16 -4.96 -4.23 28.03
CA TYR A 16 -5.32 -3.43 26.86
C TYR A 16 -6.83 -3.16 26.74
N LEU A 17 -7.69 -4.05 27.23
CA LEU A 17 -9.13 -3.78 27.34
C LEU A 17 -9.45 -2.64 28.32
N GLY A 18 -8.65 -2.52 29.38
CA GLY A 18 -8.72 -1.48 30.38
C GLY A 18 -8.06 -0.17 29.97
N ASP A 19 -7.13 -0.19 29.01
CA ASP A 19 -6.41 1.00 28.58
C ASP A 19 -7.33 2.05 27.93
N ARG A 20 -7.20 3.28 28.40
CA ARG A 20 -7.93 4.47 27.94
C ARG A 20 -6.99 5.64 27.61
N SER A 21 -5.67 5.45 27.71
CA SER A 21 -4.65 6.48 27.49
C SER A 21 -4.77 7.17 26.13
N ARG A 22 -5.15 6.40 25.11
CA ARG A 22 -5.36 6.84 23.71
C ARG A 22 -6.79 6.63 23.22
N ALA A 23 -7.72 6.32 24.11
CA ALA A 23 -9.12 6.07 23.78
C ALA A 23 -9.89 7.39 23.61
N ALA A 24 -9.48 8.16 22.61
CA ALA A 24 -10.19 9.33 22.13
C ALA A 24 -10.68 9.02 20.71
N GLY A 25 -11.93 9.35 20.41
CA GLY A 25 -12.42 9.28 19.02
C GLY A 25 -11.59 10.17 18.10
N PRO A 26 -11.72 10.00 16.77
CA PRO A 26 -10.89 10.71 15.81
C PRO A 26 -10.94 12.23 16.01
N THR A 27 -9.78 12.86 16.14
CA THR A 27 -9.67 14.32 16.22
C THR A 27 -9.97 14.93 14.85
N PRO A 28 -10.88 15.92 14.75
CA PRO A 28 -11.15 16.59 13.48
C PRO A 28 -9.88 17.18 12.88
N GLY A 29 -9.56 16.80 11.64
CA GLY A 29 -8.39 17.27 10.90
C GLY A 29 -7.16 16.35 11.01
N ASP A 30 -7.11 15.45 11.98
CA ASP A 30 -6.01 14.48 12.07
C ASP A 30 -6.19 13.37 11.01
N PRO A 31 -5.12 12.97 10.31
CA PRO A 31 -5.10 11.78 9.46
C PRO A 31 -5.71 10.58 10.16
N THR A 32 -6.78 10.04 9.60
CA THR A 32 -7.57 8.98 10.23
C THR A 32 -7.77 7.82 9.27
N GLY A 33 -7.47 6.61 9.74
CA GLY A 33 -7.74 5.36 9.04
C GLY A 33 -8.81 4.55 9.76
N ARG A 34 -9.61 3.81 8.98
CA ARG A 34 -10.76 3.04 9.47
C ARG A 34 -10.74 1.64 8.86
N ALA A 35 -11.01 0.62 9.66
CA ALA A 35 -11.11 -0.76 9.20
C ALA A 35 -12.20 -1.54 9.96
N GLY A 36 -12.95 -2.38 9.24
CA GLY A 36 -14.06 -3.17 9.78
C GLY A 36 -15.42 -2.65 9.32
N GLY A 37 -16.48 -2.92 10.08
CA GLY A 37 -17.84 -2.46 9.84
C GLY A 37 -18.89 -3.58 9.89
N ALA A 38 -19.94 -3.44 9.08
CA ALA A 38 -21.16 -4.27 9.17
C ALA A 38 -20.96 -5.78 8.95
N ALA A 39 -19.86 -6.20 8.31
CA ALA A 39 -19.60 -7.60 8.00
C ALA A 39 -19.26 -8.44 9.24
N CYS A 40 -18.46 -7.91 10.17
CA CYS A 40 -18.06 -8.58 11.41
C CYS A 40 -18.62 -7.90 12.68
N GLY A 41 -19.11 -6.66 12.57
CA GLY A 41 -19.54 -5.85 13.71
C GLY A 41 -18.40 -5.19 14.48
N ASP A 42 -17.15 -5.51 14.14
CA ASP A 42 -15.95 -4.87 14.68
C ASP A 42 -15.61 -3.64 13.83
N LEU A 43 -15.22 -2.54 14.48
CA LEU A 43 -14.74 -1.33 13.82
C LEU A 43 -13.60 -0.74 14.63
N ILE A 44 -12.48 -0.46 13.95
CA ILE A 44 -11.31 0.21 14.51
C ILE A 44 -11.04 1.48 13.71
N GLU A 45 -10.86 2.58 14.44
CA GLU A 45 -10.38 3.85 13.91
C GLU A 45 -9.06 4.20 14.60
N VAL A 46 -8.09 4.69 13.82
CA VAL A 46 -6.81 5.20 14.32
C VAL A 46 -6.60 6.58 13.71
N SER A 47 -6.33 7.58 14.54
CA SER A 47 -5.94 8.92 14.12
C SER A 47 -4.53 9.23 14.62
N LEU A 48 -3.73 9.91 13.80
CA LEU A 48 -2.34 10.22 14.12
C LEU A 48 -1.85 11.46 13.39
N ARG A 49 -0.73 12.01 13.85
CA ARG A 49 0.06 13.02 13.14
C ARG A 49 1.48 12.49 12.89
N VAL A 50 2.18 13.13 11.97
CA VAL A 50 3.60 12.86 11.72
C VAL A 50 4.36 14.18 11.80
N GLU A 51 5.24 14.29 12.78
CA GLU A 51 6.02 15.51 13.06
C GLU A 51 7.51 15.13 13.12
N GLY A 52 8.35 15.76 12.29
CA GLY A 52 9.78 15.46 12.23
C GLY A 52 10.08 13.99 11.91
N GLY A 53 9.23 13.33 11.12
CA GLY A 53 9.36 11.91 10.77
C GLY A 53 8.94 10.94 11.88
N ILE A 54 8.37 11.42 12.98
CA ILE A 54 7.89 10.61 14.11
C ILE A 54 6.35 10.66 14.16
N VAL A 55 5.73 9.52 14.43
CA VAL A 55 4.29 9.43 14.65
C VAL A 55 3.95 9.99 16.03
N THR A 56 3.06 10.97 16.10
CA THR A 56 2.67 11.66 17.36
C THR A 56 1.15 11.82 17.45
N GLY A 57 0.64 12.06 18.67
CA GLY A 57 -0.77 12.38 18.88
C GLY A 57 -1.71 11.24 18.50
N VAL A 58 -1.28 9.99 18.69
CA VAL A 58 -2.07 8.82 18.30
C VAL A 58 -3.30 8.69 19.20
N SER A 59 -4.47 8.59 18.57
CA SER A 59 -5.75 8.28 19.22
C SER A 59 -6.46 7.16 18.48
N GLN A 60 -7.31 6.42 19.20
CA GLN A 60 -8.02 5.28 18.66
C GLN A 60 -9.43 5.16 19.21
N SER A 61 -10.29 4.58 18.38
CA SER A 61 -11.56 4.00 18.81
C SER A 61 -11.63 2.55 18.34
N GLY A 62 -12.06 1.66 19.23
CA GLY A 62 -12.32 0.26 18.92
C GLY A 62 -13.70 -0.13 19.42
N SER A 63 -14.49 -0.77 18.57
CA SER A 63 -15.83 -1.30 18.90
C SER A 63 -16.00 -2.72 18.37
N GLY A 64 -16.94 -3.46 18.96
CA GLY A 64 -17.16 -4.88 18.67
C GLY A 64 -16.55 -5.78 19.74
N CYS A 65 -15.88 -6.85 19.32
CA CYS A 65 -15.35 -7.89 20.20
C CYS A 65 -14.20 -7.39 21.10
N ALA A 66 -13.92 -8.14 22.17
CA ALA A 66 -12.85 -7.82 23.10
C ALA A 66 -11.47 -7.75 22.41
N ALA A 67 -11.20 -8.66 21.47
CA ALA A 67 -9.95 -8.65 20.71
C ALA A 67 -9.80 -7.38 19.86
N ALA A 68 -10.87 -6.90 19.21
CA ALA A 68 -10.84 -5.67 18.41
C ALA A 68 -10.53 -4.44 19.26
N ARG A 69 -11.17 -4.33 20.42
CA ARG A 69 -10.92 -3.23 21.37
C ARG A 69 -9.50 -3.24 21.92
N ALA A 70 -8.97 -4.41 22.25
CA ALA A 70 -7.60 -4.55 22.72
C ALA A 70 -6.58 -4.27 21.60
N ALA A 71 -6.82 -4.77 20.39
CA ALA A 71 -5.96 -4.53 19.22
C ALA A 71 -5.91 -3.05 18.82
N ALA A 72 -7.02 -2.33 18.95
CA ALA A 72 -7.06 -0.87 18.75
C ALA A 72 -6.14 -0.14 19.74
N ALA A 73 -6.15 -0.53 21.02
CA ALA A 73 -5.26 0.05 22.02
C ALA A 73 -3.79 -0.32 21.76
N ALA A 74 -3.50 -1.60 21.49
CA ALA A 74 -2.13 -2.08 21.23
C ALA A 74 -1.50 -1.43 20.00
N VAL A 75 -2.23 -1.29 18.88
CA VAL A 75 -1.69 -0.64 17.68
C VAL A 75 -1.39 0.85 17.93
N ALA A 76 -2.21 1.52 18.74
CA ALA A 76 -1.99 2.91 19.11
C ALA A 76 -0.75 3.07 19.98
N GLU A 77 -0.52 2.16 20.93
CA GLU A 77 0.68 2.13 21.75
C GLU A 77 1.94 1.86 20.92
N LEU A 78 1.92 0.87 20.03
CA LEU A 78 3.05 0.54 19.15
C LEU A 78 3.41 1.68 18.20
N ALA A 79 2.43 2.44 17.73
CA ALA A 79 2.63 3.51 16.76
C ALA A 79 3.10 4.83 17.40
N ASP A 80 2.67 5.14 18.61
CA ASP A 80 2.94 6.43 19.25
C ASP A 80 4.42 6.60 19.61
N GLY A 81 5.06 7.62 19.06
CA GLY A 81 6.49 7.88 19.19
C GLY A 81 7.38 7.06 18.25
N ALA A 82 6.82 6.18 17.41
CA ALA A 82 7.59 5.42 16.44
C ALA A 82 8.02 6.29 15.25
N PRO A 83 9.23 6.12 14.69
CA PRO A 83 9.56 6.67 13.38
C PRO A 83 8.56 6.22 12.32
N LEU A 84 8.20 7.09 11.37
CA LEU A 84 7.18 6.83 10.34
C LEU A 84 7.37 5.50 9.63
N LEU A 85 8.59 5.20 9.19
CA LEU A 85 8.89 3.95 8.49
C LEU A 85 8.84 2.74 9.44
N ASN A 86 9.07 2.90 10.74
CA ASN A 86 8.89 1.83 11.72
C ASN A 86 7.41 1.57 11.98
N ALA A 87 6.58 2.62 12.10
CA ALA A 87 5.14 2.49 12.19
C ALA A 87 4.55 1.79 10.95
N ALA A 88 5.08 2.09 9.76
CA ALA A 88 4.73 1.43 8.51
C ALA A 88 5.18 -0.05 8.40
N ARG A 89 5.89 -0.59 9.41
CA ARG A 89 6.23 -2.02 9.53
C ARG A 89 5.38 -2.77 10.54
N ILE A 90 4.51 -2.08 11.30
CA ILE A 90 3.65 -2.72 12.30
C ILE A 90 2.62 -3.57 11.56
N ASP A 91 2.73 -4.89 11.69
CA ASP A 91 1.83 -5.86 11.07
C ASP A 91 0.90 -6.51 12.10
N ALA A 92 0.00 -7.37 11.63
CA ALA A 92 -0.93 -8.10 12.50
C ALA A 92 -0.19 -9.04 13.47
N ALA A 93 0.99 -9.53 13.11
CA ALA A 93 1.78 -10.40 13.98
C ALA A 93 2.40 -9.61 15.15
N ALA A 94 2.90 -8.40 14.90
CA ALA A 94 3.41 -7.48 15.92
C ALA A 94 2.30 -7.09 16.90
N ILE A 95 1.12 -6.72 16.40
CA ILE A 95 -0.05 -6.39 17.24
C ILE A 95 -0.50 -7.61 18.04
N SER A 96 -0.57 -8.79 17.42
CA SER A 96 -0.91 -10.01 18.15
C SER A 96 0.14 -10.35 19.20
N ALA A 97 1.42 -10.12 18.95
CA ALA A 97 2.49 -10.39 19.92
C ALA A 97 2.42 -9.43 21.11
N GLU A 98 2.13 -8.15 20.84
CA GLU A 98 1.93 -7.12 21.86
C GLU A 98 0.76 -7.45 22.81
N LEU A 99 -0.26 -8.14 22.30
CA LEU A 99 -1.38 -8.64 23.10
C LEU A 99 -1.08 -9.97 23.84
N GLY A 100 0.13 -10.53 23.72
CA GLY A 100 0.47 -11.83 24.28
C GLY A 100 -0.17 -13.00 23.53
N GLY A 101 -0.47 -12.79 22.25
CA GLY A 101 -1.12 -13.75 21.35
C GLY A 101 -2.63 -13.58 21.28
N LEU A 102 -3.21 -13.82 20.11
CA LEU A 102 -4.66 -13.86 19.91
C LEU A 102 -5.13 -15.29 19.60
N SER A 103 -6.36 -15.60 20.00
CA SER A 103 -7.00 -16.84 19.60
C SER A 103 -7.27 -16.85 18.08
N PRO A 104 -7.48 -18.02 17.45
CA PRO A 104 -7.84 -18.07 16.02
C PRO A 104 -9.08 -17.24 15.66
N VAL A 105 -10.04 -17.14 16.60
CA VAL A 105 -11.25 -16.31 16.43
C VAL A 105 -10.93 -14.82 16.54
N GLY A 106 -9.99 -14.44 17.41
CA GLY A 106 -9.58 -13.05 17.61
C GLY A 106 -8.54 -12.55 16.60
N ALA A 107 -7.92 -13.43 15.81
CA ALA A 107 -6.80 -13.08 14.92
C ALA A 107 -7.13 -11.93 13.95
N HIS A 108 -8.37 -11.90 13.44
CA HIS A 108 -8.85 -10.84 12.55
C HIS A 108 -8.76 -9.43 13.16
N ALA A 109 -8.85 -9.31 14.50
CA ALA A 109 -8.76 -8.02 15.18
C ALA A 109 -7.41 -7.33 14.93
N ALA A 110 -6.32 -8.09 14.89
CA ALA A 110 -5.00 -7.55 14.60
C ALA A 110 -4.89 -7.10 13.14
N ASP A 111 -5.53 -7.81 12.19
CA ASP A 111 -5.59 -7.38 10.79
C ASP A 111 -6.34 -6.05 10.63
N LEU A 112 -7.48 -5.88 11.32
CA LEU A 112 -8.24 -4.64 11.32
C LEU A 112 -7.43 -3.48 11.92
N ALA A 113 -6.78 -3.72 13.06
CA ALA A 113 -5.96 -2.71 13.72
C ALA A 113 -4.79 -2.27 12.82
N ALA A 114 -4.09 -3.21 12.19
CA ALA A 114 -3.06 -2.90 11.21
C ALA A 114 -3.64 -2.13 10.02
N GLU A 115 -4.78 -2.55 9.47
CA GLU A 115 -5.42 -1.84 8.35
C GLU A 115 -5.80 -0.39 8.71
N ALA A 116 -6.39 -0.15 9.88
CA ALA A 116 -6.70 1.19 10.35
C ALA A 116 -5.44 2.06 10.48
N LEU A 117 -4.37 1.55 11.10
CA LEU A 117 -3.09 2.24 11.20
C LEU A 117 -2.52 2.60 9.82
N HIS A 118 -2.43 1.64 8.91
CA HIS A 118 -1.82 1.85 7.60
C HIS A 118 -2.62 2.82 6.72
N ARG A 119 -3.95 2.83 6.83
CA ARG A 119 -4.80 3.85 6.20
C ARG A 119 -4.55 5.24 6.81
N ALA A 120 -4.39 5.34 8.13
CA ALA A 120 -4.09 6.61 8.79
C ALA A 120 -2.73 7.18 8.36
N LEU A 121 -1.70 6.34 8.31
CA LEU A 121 -0.38 6.69 7.75
C LEU A 121 -0.48 7.12 6.29
N GLY A 122 -1.30 6.42 5.50
CA GLY A 122 -1.62 6.77 4.12
C GLY A 122 -2.19 8.17 3.95
N VAL A 123 -3.18 8.53 4.78
CA VAL A 123 -3.75 9.87 4.78
C VAL A 123 -2.68 10.89 5.18
N ALA A 124 -1.87 10.61 6.20
CA ALA A 124 -0.83 11.52 6.67
C ALA A 124 0.17 11.87 5.56
N VAL A 125 0.66 10.86 4.81
CA VAL A 125 1.59 11.10 3.69
C VAL A 125 0.92 11.75 2.48
N LEU A 126 -0.37 11.51 2.28
CA LEU A 126 -1.14 12.08 1.17
C LEU A 126 -1.46 13.56 1.37
N ILE A 127 -1.70 14.00 2.61
CA ILE A 127 -2.09 15.40 2.90
C ILE A 127 -0.94 16.29 3.38
N ALA A 128 0.23 15.72 3.68
CA ALA A 128 1.37 16.50 4.15
C ALA A 128 1.77 17.59 3.14
N GLU A 129 1.88 18.84 3.61
CA GLU A 129 2.30 19.97 2.77
C GLU A 129 3.83 20.08 2.68
N GLU A 130 4.53 19.62 3.72
CA GLU A 130 5.97 19.63 3.85
C GLU A 130 6.56 18.21 3.80
N PRO A 131 7.86 18.06 3.48
CA PRO A 131 8.55 16.79 3.60
C PRO A 131 8.45 16.21 5.03
N LEU A 132 8.05 14.94 5.11
CA LEU A 132 7.95 14.20 6.37
C LEU A 132 9.28 13.53 6.76
N LEU A 133 10.10 13.19 5.77
CA LEU A 133 11.38 12.52 5.97
C LEU A 133 12.46 13.16 5.11
N GLU A 134 13.64 13.34 5.69
CA GLU A 134 14.86 13.59 4.94
C GLU A 134 15.29 12.33 4.17
N PRO A 135 16.02 12.49 3.05
CA PRO A 135 16.70 11.37 2.41
C PRO A 135 17.60 10.61 3.39
N PRO A 136 17.81 9.29 3.20
CA PRO A 136 18.70 8.53 4.07
C PRO A 136 20.13 9.08 3.99
N GLN A 137 20.89 8.93 5.09
CA GLN A 137 22.28 9.40 5.16
C GLN A 137 23.19 8.64 4.18
N ASP A 138 22.92 7.34 4.01
CA ASP A 138 23.65 6.45 3.11
C ASP A 138 22.70 5.89 2.04
N GLY A 139 23.13 5.96 0.78
CA GLY A 139 22.37 5.44 -0.35
C GLY A 139 21.17 6.30 -0.74
N GLU A 140 20.20 5.68 -1.41
CA GLU A 140 18.98 6.34 -1.88
C GLU A 140 17.75 5.64 -1.30
N ARG A 141 16.69 6.39 -1.07
CA ARG A 141 15.36 5.84 -0.80
C ARG A 141 14.55 5.77 -2.08
N VAL A 142 13.85 4.66 -2.28
CA VAL A 142 12.98 4.46 -3.45
C VAL A 142 11.60 4.04 -2.97
N LEU A 143 10.58 4.78 -3.39
CA LEU A 143 9.20 4.39 -3.21
C LEU A 143 8.83 3.39 -4.31
N VAL A 144 8.29 2.23 -3.96
CA VAL A 144 7.90 1.20 -4.95
C VAL A 144 6.40 0.98 -4.91
N ALA A 145 5.76 1.18 -6.05
CA ALA A 145 4.35 0.86 -6.22
C ALA A 145 4.15 -0.66 -6.25
N VAL A 146 3.45 -1.21 -5.26
CA VAL A 146 3.19 -2.65 -5.14
C VAL A 146 1.71 -2.98 -5.25
N SER A 147 1.39 -3.92 -6.15
CA SER A 147 0.03 -4.42 -6.41
C SER A 147 -0.21 -5.83 -5.85
N GLY A 148 0.78 -6.41 -5.15
CA GLY A 148 0.74 -7.81 -4.71
C GLY A 148 0.90 -8.82 -5.86
N GLY A 149 1.33 -8.36 -7.04
CA GLY A 149 1.74 -9.19 -8.17
C GLY A 149 3.24 -9.45 -8.20
N VAL A 150 3.66 -10.41 -9.04
CA VAL A 150 5.07 -10.80 -9.21
C VAL A 150 5.95 -9.64 -9.66
N ASP A 151 5.47 -8.83 -10.60
CA ASP A 151 6.27 -7.77 -11.24
C ASP A 151 6.68 -6.70 -10.23
N SER A 152 5.72 -6.16 -9.47
CA SER A 152 6.05 -5.16 -8.44
C SER A 152 6.89 -5.71 -7.30
N ALA A 153 6.74 -7.00 -6.97
CA ALA A 153 7.55 -7.63 -5.94
C ALA A 153 9.01 -7.80 -6.38
N VAL A 154 9.23 -8.17 -7.65
CA VAL A 154 10.58 -8.23 -8.24
C VAL A 154 11.16 -6.84 -8.43
N ALA A 155 10.35 -5.83 -8.79
CA ALA A 155 10.83 -4.45 -8.85
C ALA A 155 11.35 -3.98 -7.48
N ALA A 156 10.62 -4.25 -6.39
CA ALA A 156 11.08 -3.96 -5.03
C ALA A 156 12.36 -4.73 -4.66
N LEU A 157 12.44 -6.01 -5.05
CA LEU A 157 13.63 -6.85 -4.84
C LEU A 157 14.86 -6.27 -5.55
N LEU A 158 14.71 -5.81 -6.80
CA LEU A 158 15.82 -5.28 -7.60
C LEU A 158 16.34 -3.95 -7.02
N GLU A 159 15.45 -3.03 -6.63
CA GLU A 159 15.85 -1.78 -5.96
C GLU A 159 16.61 -2.07 -4.65
N ARG A 160 16.14 -3.04 -3.86
CA ARG A 160 16.85 -3.48 -2.64
C ARG A 160 18.22 -4.10 -2.94
N ARG A 161 18.32 -4.95 -3.96
CA ARG A 161 19.60 -5.53 -4.39
C ARG A 161 20.57 -4.46 -4.90
N GLY A 162 20.04 -3.35 -5.44
CA GLY A 162 20.79 -2.15 -5.80
C GLY A 162 21.24 -1.29 -4.62
N GLY A 163 20.86 -1.65 -3.38
CA GLY A 163 21.25 -0.95 -2.16
C GLY A 163 20.29 0.15 -1.72
N ALA A 164 19.11 0.29 -2.36
CA ALA A 164 18.14 1.30 -1.98
C ALA A 164 17.40 0.95 -0.68
N GLU A 165 17.10 1.98 0.13
CA GLU A 165 16.07 1.90 1.16
C GLU A 165 14.70 1.89 0.48
N VAL A 166 14.10 0.71 0.34
CA VAL A 166 12.79 0.57 -0.30
C VAL A 166 11.67 0.86 0.69
N VAL A 167 10.71 1.68 0.27
CA VAL A 167 9.40 1.85 0.89
C VAL A 167 8.34 1.35 -0.09
N ALA A 168 7.46 0.45 0.34
CA ALA A 168 6.38 -0.04 -0.50
C ALA A 168 5.12 0.80 -0.33
N MET A 169 4.35 0.98 -1.39
CA MET A 169 3.04 1.61 -1.32
C MET A 169 2.03 0.91 -2.22
N THR A 170 0.83 0.73 -1.70
CA THR A 170 -0.34 0.27 -2.47
C THR A 170 -1.41 1.33 -2.47
N LEU A 171 -2.06 1.50 -3.62
CA LEU A 171 -3.24 2.34 -3.75
C LEU A 171 -4.49 1.47 -3.71
N GLU A 172 -5.45 1.81 -2.85
CA GLU A 172 -6.81 1.30 -2.93
C GLU A 172 -7.59 2.20 -3.90
N LEU A 173 -8.01 1.63 -5.04
CA LEU A 173 -8.61 2.40 -6.14
C LEU A 173 -10.07 2.06 -6.39
N TRP A 174 -10.53 0.87 -5.98
CA TRP A 174 -11.87 0.43 -6.30
C TRP A 174 -12.47 -0.37 -5.15
N ALA A 175 -13.67 0.06 -4.74
CA ALA A 175 -14.61 -0.72 -3.96
C ALA A 175 -16.00 -0.32 -4.45
N ASP A 176 -16.76 -1.28 -4.99
CA ASP A 176 -18.12 -1.02 -5.42
C ASP A 176 -19.06 -2.02 -4.76
N PRO A 177 -20.04 -1.56 -3.96
CA PRO A 177 -21.04 -2.43 -3.35
C PRO A 177 -21.92 -3.19 -4.36
N ALA A 178 -21.98 -2.73 -5.61
CA ALA A 178 -22.81 -3.31 -6.67
C ALA A 178 -22.11 -4.42 -7.48
N ASN A 179 -20.80 -4.66 -7.26
CA ASN A 179 -20.07 -5.77 -7.86
C ASN A 179 -19.16 -6.47 -6.85
N ASP A 180 -18.54 -7.58 -7.27
CA ASP A 180 -17.51 -8.24 -6.45
C ASP A 180 -16.20 -7.44 -6.53
N GLY A 181 -16.16 -6.30 -5.85
CA GLY A 181 -14.98 -5.43 -5.79
C GLY A 181 -13.74 -6.13 -5.23
N GLU A 182 -13.89 -7.25 -4.50
CA GLU A 182 -12.77 -8.05 -4.00
C GLU A 182 -12.00 -8.77 -5.12
N ALA A 183 -12.63 -9.02 -6.27
CA ALA A 183 -11.97 -9.58 -7.44
C ALA A 183 -10.99 -8.58 -8.11
N SER A 184 -11.05 -7.29 -7.76
CA SER A 184 -10.15 -6.27 -8.29
C SER A 184 -8.72 -6.45 -7.78
N CYS A 185 -7.72 -6.19 -8.64
CA CYS A 185 -6.32 -6.15 -8.23
C CYS A 185 -5.97 -4.98 -7.28
N CYS A 186 -6.91 -4.07 -7.04
CA CYS A 186 -6.79 -2.94 -6.12
C CYS A 186 -7.84 -2.98 -5.00
N SER A 187 -8.35 -4.17 -4.66
CA SER A 187 -9.30 -4.41 -3.57
C SER A 187 -8.65 -4.39 -2.18
N ALA A 188 -9.46 -4.34 -1.12
CA ALA A 188 -8.97 -4.39 0.26
C ALA A 188 -8.19 -5.69 0.55
N SER A 189 -8.60 -6.85 0.02
CA SER A 189 -7.81 -8.09 0.12
C SER A 189 -6.49 -8.00 -0.65
N ALA A 190 -6.47 -7.39 -1.84
CA ALA A 190 -5.24 -7.20 -2.61
C ALA A 190 -4.25 -6.28 -1.88
N VAL A 191 -4.73 -5.20 -1.26
CA VAL A 191 -3.92 -4.31 -0.42
C VAL A 191 -3.32 -5.07 0.76
N ARG A 192 -4.13 -5.85 1.48
CA ARG A 192 -3.66 -6.68 2.60
C ARG A 192 -2.57 -7.67 2.17
N ALA A 193 -2.76 -8.34 1.03
CA ALA A 193 -1.77 -9.26 0.48
C ALA A 193 -0.46 -8.55 0.07
N ALA A 194 -0.55 -7.37 -0.53
CA ALA A 194 0.62 -6.56 -0.91
C ALA A 194 1.41 -6.10 0.31
N ARG A 195 0.71 -5.65 1.36
CA ARG A 195 1.30 -5.29 2.65
C ARG A 195 2.02 -6.47 3.30
N ALA A 196 1.35 -7.62 3.42
CA ALA A 196 1.95 -8.82 4.00
C ALA A 196 3.21 -9.26 3.23
N LEU A 197 3.21 -9.14 1.90
CA LEU A 197 4.39 -9.44 1.08
C LEU A 197 5.54 -8.45 1.30
N ALA A 198 5.25 -7.17 1.54
CA ALA A 198 6.26 -6.17 1.89
C ALA A 198 6.85 -6.44 3.28
N HIS A 199 5.99 -6.69 4.27
CA HIS A 199 6.38 -6.98 5.65
C HIS A 199 7.19 -8.28 5.78
N ALA A 200 6.84 -9.32 5.02
CA ALA A 200 7.63 -10.57 4.94
C ALA A 200 9.07 -10.34 4.44
N GLN A 201 9.31 -9.23 3.74
CA GLN A 201 10.64 -8.81 3.30
C GLN A 201 11.26 -7.75 4.23
N GLY A 202 10.59 -7.33 5.31
CA GLY A 202 11.02 -6.25 6.21
C GLY A 202 10.88 -4.84 5.62
N ILE A 203 10.09 -4.70 4.55
CA ILE A 203 9.88 -3.45 3.83
C ILE A 203 8.71 -2.69 4.48
N PRO A 204 8.85 -1.40 4.84
CA PRO A 204 7.74 -0.58 5.31
C PRO A 204 6.70 -0.41 4.21
N HIS A 205 5.41 -0.43 4.57
CA HIS A 205 4.30 -0.37 3.62
C HIS A 205 3.32 0.75 3.96
N LEU A 206 2.90 1.51 2.94
CA LEU A 206 1.87 2.54 3.05
C LEU A 206 0.66 2.17 2.20
N THR A 207 -0.55 2.40 2.73
CA THR A 207 -1.81 2.21 2.00
C THR A 207 -2.45 3.56 1.77
N VAL A 208 -2.61 3.98 0.52
CA VAL A 208 -3.27 5.25 0.19
C VAL A 208 -4.61 4.96 -0.48
N ASP A 209 -5.68 5.50 0.08
CA ASP A 209 -7.03 5.41 -0.48
C ASP A 209 -7.24 6.55 -1.49
N LEU A 210 -7.43 6.18 -2.76
CA LEU A 210 -7.77 7.12 -3.84
C LEU A 210 -9.05 6.71 -4.56
N ARG A 211 -9.96 5.98 -3.90
CA ARG A 211 -11.19 5.47 -4.52
C ARG A 211 -12.06 6.58 -5.13
N ASP A 212 -12.24 7.69 -4.41
CA ASP A 212 -13.03 8.83 -4.89
C ASP A 212 -12.35 9.53 -6.08
N ALA A 213 -11.04 9.78 -5.97
CA ALA A 213 -10.25 10.38 -7.06
C ALA A 213 -10.22 9.46 -8.30
N PHE A 214 -10.19 8.14 -8.11
CA PHE A 214 -10.24 7.16 -9.18
C PHE A 214 -11.61 7.13 -9.86
N ARG A 215 -12.70 7.14 -9.08
CA ARG A 215 -14.06 7.19 -9.63
C ARG A 215 -14.25 8.44 -10.50
N ALA A 216 -13.91 9.62 -9.97
CA ALA A 216 -14.03 10.88 -10.68
C ALA A 216 -13.07 11.01 -11.89
N GLY A 217 -11.82 10.55 -11.74
CA GLY A 217 -10.78 10.74 -12.75
C GLY A 217 -10.74 9.68 -13.85
N VAL A 218 -11.29 8.48 -13.60
CA VAL A 218 -11.18 7.33 -14.50
C VAL A 218 -12.55 6.78 -14.87
N VAL A 219 -13.38 6.46 -13.88
CA VAL A 219 -14.64 5.71 -14.12
C VAL A 219 -15.71 6.62 -14.73
N GLU A 220 -15.93 7.80 -14.19
CA GLU A 220 -16.89 8.76 -14.75
C GLU A 220 -16.54 9.15 -16.19
N PRO A 221 -15.30 9.56 -16.54
CA PRO A 221 -14.92 9.82 -17.93
C PRO A 221 -15.02 8.59 -18.84
N PHE A 222 -14.81 7.38 -18.30
CA PHE A 222 -15.00 6.16 -19.06
C PHE A 222 -16.47 5.98 -19.44
N LEU A 223 -17.39 6.13 -18.48
CA LEU A 223 -18.83 6.01 -18.71
C LEU A 223 -19.34 7.11 -19.65
N GLU A 224 -18.90 8.36 -19.47
CA GLU A 224 -19.22 9.47 -20.35
C GLU A 224 -18.73 9.23 -21.79
N GLY A 225 -17.51 8.70 -21.95
CA GLY A 225 -16.96 8.34 -23.25
C GLY A 225 -17.83 7.31 -23.97
N TYR A 226 -18.23 6.24 -23.28
CA TYR A 226 -19.15 5.25 -23.85
C TYR A 226 -20.52 5.86 -24.19
N ALA A 227 -21.07 6.72 -23.32
CA ALA A 227 -22.32 7.41 -23.59
C ALA A 227 -22.23 8.35 -24.82
N ALA A 228 -21.04 8.89 -25.09
CA ALA A 228 -20.76 9.70 -26.28
C ALA A 228 -20.39 8.89 -27.54
N GLY A 229 -20.41 7.56 -27.47
CA GLY A 229 -20.10 6.67 -28.59
C GLY A 229 -18.61 6.56 -28.92
N VAL A 230 -17.72 6.86 -27.97
CA VAL A 230 -16.28 6.62 -28.09
C VAL A 230 -15.83 5.47 -27.19
N THR A 231 -14.68 4.88 -27.50
CA THR A 231 -14.06 3.80 -26.69
C THR A 231 -12.86 4.36 -25.92
N PRO A 232 -13.05 4.88 -24.69
CA PRO A 232 -11.96 5.45 -23.90
C PRO A 232 -11.01 4.36 -23.38
N ASN A 233 -9.71 4.70 -23.29
CA ASN A 233 -8.72 3.89 -22.59
C ASN A 233 -8.53 4.43 -21.15
N PRO A 234 -9.10 3.76 -20.13
CA PRO A 234 -9.00 4.23 -18.74
C PRO A 234 -7.62 4.02 -18.13
N CYS A 235 -6.80 3.07 -18.64
CA CYS A 235 -5.49 2.76 -18.08
C CYS A 235 -4.48 3.90 -18.31
N VAL A 236 -4.49 4.50 -19.51
CA VAL A 236 -3.63 5.66 -19.83
C VAL A 236 -3.97 6.85 -18.92
N ARG A 237 -5.26 7.10 -18.68
CA ARG A 237 -5.71 8.16 -17.75
C ARG A 237 -5.34 7.85 -16.30
N CYS A 238 -5.56 6.60 -15.88
CA CYS A 238 -5.27 6.15 -14.53
C CYS A 238 -3.77 6.28 -14.20
N ASN A 239 -2.90 5.84 -15.10
CA ASN A 239 -1.46 5.88 -14.88
C ASN A 239 -0.94 7.32 -14.72
N GLY A 240 -1.48 8.30 -15.44
CA GLY A 240 -1.08 9.71 -15.26
C GLY A 240 -1.55 10.30 -13.93
N ARG A 241 -2.63 11.07 -13.99
CA ARG A 241 -3.06 11.97 -12.89
C ARG A 241 -3.59 11.28 -11.64
N VAL A 242 -4.01 10.02 -11.75
CA VAL A 242 -4.72 9.33 -10.67
C VAL A 242 -3.79 8.42 -9.86
N ARG A 243 -2.71 7.92 -10.47
CA ARG A 243 -1.81 6.95 -9.85
C ARG A 243 -0.40 7.51 -9.68
N ILE A 244 0.30 7.76 -10.79
CA ILE A 244 1.73 8.03 -10.74
C ILE A 244 1.99 9.43 -10.17
N GLU A 245 1.24 10.45 -10.61
CA GLU A 245 1.43 11.83 -10.13
C GLU A 245 1.27 11.96 -8.59
N PRO A 246 0.19 11.45 -7.94
CA PRO A 246 0.10 11.44 -6.49
C PRO A 246 1.25 10.68 -5.82
N MET A 247 1.65 9.53 -6.37
CA MET A 247 2.73 8.73 -5.80
C MET A 247 4.10 9.43 -5.90
N THR A 248 4.37 10.19 -6.97
CA THR A 248 5.60 10.98 -7.07
C THR A 248 5.66 12.09 -6.03
N GLY A 249 4.53 12.77 -5.76
CA GLY A 249 4.47 13.77 -4.69
C GLY A 249 4.67 13.14 -3.30
N ILE A 250 4.13 11.95 -3.06
CA ILE A 250 4.39 11.23 -1.81
C ILE A 250 5.85 10.75 -1.73
N ALA A 251 6.43 10.28 -2.83
CA ALA A 251 7.84 9.91 -2.88
C ALA A 251 8.73 11.08 -2.43
N GLU A 252 8.45 12.30 -2.89
CA GLU A 252 9.14 13.53 -2.47
C GLU A 252 8.99 13.80 -0.98
N ARG A 253 7.76 13.73 -0.45
CA ARG A 253 7.52 13.94 1.00
C ARG A 253 8.21 12.90 1.88
N LEU A 254 8.45 11.72 1.34
CA LEU A 254 9.19 10.65 2.02
C LEU A 254 10.70 10.75 1.77
N GLY A 255 11.22 11.80 1.14
CA GLY A 255 12.66 11.93 0.85
C GLY A 255 13.18 10.85 -0.13
N ALA A 256 12.30 10.28 -0.96
CA ALA A 256 12.69 9.28 -1.95
C ALA A 256 13.25 9.94 -3.22
N ALA A 257 14.32 9.37 -3.74
CA ALA A 257 14.98 9.79 -4.96
C ALA A 257 14.15 9.45 -6.20
N ALA A 258 13.35 8.38 -6.14
CA ALA A 258 12.53 7.92 -7.25
C ALA A 258 11.27 7.14 -6.81
N LEU A 259 10.32 7.05 -7.73
CA LEU A 259 9.21 6.12 -7.72
C LEU A 259 9.51 4.96 -8.69
N ALA A 260 9.64 3.74 -8.18
CA ALA A 260 9.74 2.55 -9.02
C ALA A 260 8.38 1.86 -9.18
N THR A 261 8.15 1.27 -10.35
CA THR A 261 6.95 0.46 -10.60
C THR A 261 7.31 -0.85 -11.30
N GLY A 262 6.42 -1.84 -11.22
CA GLY A 262 6.56 -3.09 -11.97
C GLY A 262 6.20 -3.00 -13.45
N HIS A 263 6.24 -1.81 -14.06
CA HIS A 263 5.98 -1.67 -15.49
C HIS A 263 7.19 -2.10 -16.32
N TYR A 264 6.92 -2.75 -17.44
CA TYR A 264 7.90 -3.07 -18.47
C TYR A 264 8.00 -1.85 -19.39
N ALA A 265 8.94 -0.96 -19.08
CA ALA A 265 9.30 0.22 -19.86
C ALA A 265 10.72 0.65 -19.48
N ARG A 266 11.32 1.59 -20.20
CA ARG A 266 12.62 2.18 -19.85
C ARG A 266 12.54 3.70 -19.88
N VAL A 267 13.38 4.34 -19.07
CA VAL A 267 13.65 5.78 -19.18
C VAL A 267 15.06 5.95 -19.71
N VAL A 268 15.19 6.69 -20.82
CA VAL A 268 16.47 7.03 -21.44
C VAL A 268 16.74 8.51 -21.22
N ALA A 269 17.92 8.84 -20.72
CA ALA A 269 18.35 10.23 -20.57
C ALA A 269 18.78 10.79 -21.93
N GLU A 270 18.16 11.89 -22.34
CA GLU A 270 18.52 12.65 -23.55
C GLU A 270 18.80 14.11 -23.21
N PRO A 271 19.50 14.88 -24.07
CA PRO A 271 19.79 16.29 -23.84
C PRO A 271 18.54 17.16 -23.61
N GLY A 272 17.39 16.75 -24.15
CA GLY A 272 16.10 17.45 -24.00
C GLY A 272 15.27 17.02 -22.78
N GLY A 273 15.76 16.10 -21.97
CA GLY A 273 15.04 15.50 -20.84
C GLY A 273 14.85 13.99 -21.00
N PRO A 274 14.25 13.32 -19.99
CA PRO A 274 14.04 11.88 -20.03
C PRO A 274 13.00 11.50 -21.10
N LEU A 275 13.29 10.46 -21.87
CA LEU A 275 12.37 9.85 -22.82
C LEU A 275 11.89 8.49 -22.32
N LEU A 276 10.61 8.21 -22.55
CA LEU A 276 10.04 6.88 -22.38
C LEU A 276 10.46 6.01 -23.57
N SER A 277 11.01 4.83 -23.30
CA SER A 277 11.51 3.88 -24.30
C SER A 277 10.92 2.50 -24.07
N ALA A 278 10.75 1.74 -25.16
CA ALA A 278 10.20 0.39 -25.14
C ALA A 278 11.00 -0.53 -24.22
N ALA A 279 10.35 -1.47 -23.54
CA ALA A 279 11.00 -2.52 -22.76
C ALA A 279 11.82 -3.47 -23.67
N ALA A 280 12.68 -4.28 -23.06
CA ALA A 280 13.37 -5.37 -23.76
C ALA A 280 12.43 -6.53 -24.14
N ASP A 281 11.31 -6.67 -23.45
CA ASP A 281 10.27 -7.67 -23.73
C ASP A 281 9.13 -7.06 -24.53
N ASP A 282 9.18 -7.19 -25.85
CA ASP A 282 8.17 -6.65 -26.77
C ASP A 282 6.75 -7.16 -26.46
N ALA A 283 6.62 -8.39 -25.95
CA ALA A 283 5.32 -8.98 -25.63
C ALA A 283 4.70 -8.39 -24.35
N LYS A 284 5.52 -7.71 -23.54
CA LYS A 284 5.12 -7.12 -22.27
C LYS A 284 5.27 -5.61 -22.24
N ASP A 285 5.74 -4.98 -23.31
CA ASP A 285 5.94 -3.54 -23.37
C ASP A 285 4.68 -2.78 -22.92
N GLN A 286 4.87 -1.88 -21.96
CA GLN A 286 3.81 -1.09 -21.36
C GLN A 286 3.97 0.41 -21.63
N THR A 287 4.86 0.81 -22.56
CA THR A 287 5.06 2.23 -22.87
C THR A 287 3.79 2.92 -23.36
N TYR A 288 2.94 2.20 -24.11
CA TYR A 288 1.64 2.72 -24.53
C TYR A 288 0.76 3.16 -23.35
N MET A 289 0.77 2.42 -22.23
CA MET A 289 0.00 2.75 -21.04
C MET A 289 0.60 3.90 -20.22
N LEU A 290 1.85 4.28 -20.53
CA LEU A 290 2.61 5.34 -19.87
C LEU A 290 2.82 6.56 -20.78
N ALA A 291 2.30 6.53 -22.02
CA ALA A 291 2.56 7.54 -23.04
C ALA A 291 2.05 8.95 -22.70
N ALA A 292 1.13 9.06 -21.72
CA ALA A 292 0.60 10.33 -21.24
C ALA A 292 1.39 10.92 -20.05
N LEU A 293 2.48 10.27 -19.61
CA LEU A 293 3.30 10.78 -18.52
C LEU A 293 4.10 12.02 -18.94
N PRO A 294 4.04 13.12 -18.17
CA PRO A 294 4.89 14.27 -18.39
C PRO A 294 6.38 13.95 -18.17
N ALA A 295 7.27 14.70 -18.82
CA ALA A 295 8.71 14.49 -18.72
C ALA A 295 9.25 14.69 -17.29
N GLU A 296 8.66 15.64 -16.54
CA GLU A 296 8.93 15.89 -15.14
C GLU A 296 8.59 14.70 -14.23
N VAL A 297 7.50 13.98 -14.55
CA VAL A 297 7.14 12.75 -13.84
C VAL A 297 8.10 11.63 -14.24
N LEU A 298 8.39 11.47 -15.54
CA LEU A 298 9.36 10.48 -16.04
C LEU A 298 10.76 10.64 -15.41
N ALA A 299 11.19 11.87 -15.13
CA ALA A 299 12.46 12.16 -14.47
C ALA A 299 12.57 11.56 -13.06
N ARG A 300 11.43 11.26 -12.42
CA ARG A 300 11.34 10.71 -11.06
C ARG A 300 11.02 9.20 -11.09
N MET A 301 10.86 8.60 -12.27
CA MET A 301 10.43 7.21 -12.41
C MET A 301 11.61 6.24 -12.58
N ARG A 302 11.48 5.04 -11.99
CA ARG A 302 12.31 3.87 -12.27
C ARG A 302 11.45 2.71 -12.75
N PHE A 303 11.97 1.98 -13.74
CA PHE A 303 11.35 0.78 -14.27
C PHE A 303 12.34 -0.39 -14.19
N PRO A 304 12.50 -1.02 -13.01
CA PRO A 304 13.53 -2.06 -12.80
C PRO A 304 13.39 -3.28 -13.71
N LEU A 305 12.21 -3.49 -14.31
CA LEU A 305 11.92 -4.61 -15.21
C LEU A 305 12.18 -4.27 -16.68
N GLY A 306 12.59 -3.04 -16.99
CA GLY A 306 12.70 -2.53 -18.36
C GLY A 306 13.64 -3.32 -19.27
N ASP A 307 14.68 -3.93 -18.71
CA ASP A 307 15.67 -4.75 -19.44
C ASP A 307 15.47 -6.26 -19.23
N LEU A 308 14.35 -6.67 -18.63
CA LEU A 308 14.05 -8.06 -18.31
C LEU A 308 12.85 -8.56 -19.10
N THR A 309 12.90 -9.85 -19.45
CA THR A 309 11.76 -10.59 -19.96
C THR A 309 10.91 -11.16 -18.82
N LYS A 310 9.61 -11.36 -19.08
CA LYS A 310 8.70 -11.95 -18.08
C LYS A 310 9.18 -13.28 -17.49
N PRO A 311 9.76 -14.22 -18.29
CA PRO A 311 10.35 -15.43 -17.74
C PRO A 311 11.48 -15.14 -16.73
N GLN A 312 12.39 -14.21 -17.04
CA GLN A 312 13.47 -13.82 -16.13
C GLN A 312 12.93 -13.21 -14.84
N VAL A 313 11.87 -12.39 -14.92
CA VAL A 313 11.19 -11.84 -13.74
C VAL A 313 10.63 -12.96 -12.86
N ARG A 314 10.00 -13.98 -13.45
CA ARG A 314 9.49 -15.14 -12.68
C ARG A 314 10.60 -15.98 -12.07
N GLU A 315 11.72 -16.14 -12.78
CA GLU A 315 12.91 -16.83 -12.27
C GLU A 315 13.49 -16.11 -11.05
N LEU A 316 13.70 -14.79 -11.15
CA LEU A 316 14.14 -13.96 -10.02
C LEU A 316 13.19 -14.06 -8.81
N ALA A 317 11.88 -14.09 -9.06
CA ALA A 317 10.89 -14.26 -8.00
C ALA A 317 11.01 -15.63 -7.32
N ALA A 318 11.22 -16.69 -8.09
CA ALA A 318 11.39 -18.05 -7.59
C ALA A 318 12.70 -18.20 -6.79
N GLU A 319 13.81 -17.66 -7.30
CA GLU A 319 15.11 -17.63 -6.62
C GLU A 319 15.06 -16.90 -5.28
N ALA A 320 14.30 -15.80 -5.22
CA ALA A 320 14.10 -15.04 -4.00
C ALA A 320 13.06 -15.66 -3.05
N GLY A 321 12.44 -16.80 -3.42
CA GLY A 321 11.42 -17.47 -2.61
C GLY A 321 10.13 -16.66 -2.46
N LEU A 322 9.82 -15.77 -3.40
CA LEU A 322 8.61 -14.94 -3.33
C LEU A 322 7.37 -15.80 -3.56
N PRO A 323 6.35 -15.77 -2.67
CA PRO A 323 5.15 -16.60 -2.79
C PRO A 323 4.30 -16.26 -4.02
N VAL A 324 4.54 -15.09 -4.63
CA VAL A 324 3.83 -14.62 -5.82
C VAL A 324 4.46 -15.09 -7.14
N ALA A 325 5.57 -15.85 -7.11
CA ALA A 325 6.28 -16.28 -8.33
C ALA A 325 5.40 -17.02 -9.35
N THR A 326 4.40 -17.77 -8.87
CA THR A 326 3.44 -18.53 -9.69
C THR A 326 2.09 -17.84 -9.86
N LYS A 327 1.89 -16.65 -9.27
CA LYS A 327 0.61 -15.93 -9.31
C LYS A 327 0.30 -15.52 -10.75
N ALA A 328 -0.94 -15.77 -11.17
CA ALA A 328 -1.43 -15.31 -12.47
C ALA A 328 -1.44 -13.78 -12.54
N GLU A 329 -1.25 -13.24 -13.75
CA GLU A 329 -1.33 -11.80 -13.97
C GLU A 329 -2.78 -11.33 -13.91
N SER A 330 -3.00 -10.13 -13.38
CA SER A 330 -4.29 -9.46 -13.53
C SER A 330 -4.40 -8.97 -14.98
N GLN A 331 -5.45 -9.40 -15.65
CA GLN A 331 -5.85 -8.90 -16.97
C GLN A 331 -7.18 -8.15 -16.82
N ASP A 332 -7.55 -7.35 -17.82
CA ASP A 332 -8.77 -6.52 -17.87
C ASP A 332 -8.78 -5.28 -16.97
N LEU A 333 -9.85 -4.48 -17.11
CA LEU A 333 -10.03 -3.21 -16.40
C LEU A 333 -10.27 -3.48 -14.90
N CYS A 334 -9.50 -2.81 -14.05
CA CYS A 334 -9.54 -3.05 -12.59
C CYS A 334 -10.91 -2.85 -11.94
N PHE A 335 -11.75 -1.98 -12.50
CA PHE A 335 -13.11 -1.68 -12.00
C PHE A 335 -14.22 -2.47 -12.72
N LEU A 336 -13.85 -3.32 -13.69
CA LEU A 336 -14.74 -4.33 -14.29
C LEU A 336 -14.37 -5.76 -13.87
N ALA A 337 -13.45 -5.91 -12.92
CA ALA A 337 -13.19 -7.21 -12.32
C ALA A 337 -14.47 -7.72 -11.62
N GLY A 338 -14.75 -9.02 -11.73
CA GLY A 338 -15.91 -9.63 -11.09
C GLY A 338 -17.26 -9.36 -11.76
N VAL A 339 -17.32 -8.57 -12.85
CA VAL A 339 -18.54 -8.49 -13.66
C VAL A 339 -18.56 -9.69 -14.60
N GLY A 340 -19.57 -10.54 -14.48
CA GLY A 340 -19.76 -11.67 -15.40
C GLY A 340 -19.77 -11.20 -16.86
N LYS A 341 -19.21 -12.01 -17.76
CA LYS A 341 -19.24 -11.77 -19.21
C LYS A 341 -20.66 -11.62 -19.73
#